data_AF-A0A960H5V0-F1
#
_entry.id   AF-A0A960H5V0-F1
#
_cell.length_a   1.000
_cell.length_b   1.000
_cell.length_c   1.000
_cell.angle_alpha   90.00
_cell.angle_beta   90.00
_cell.angle_gamma   90.00
#
_symmetry.space_group_name_H-M   'P 1'
#
loop_
_entity.id
_entity.type
_entity.pdbx_description
1 polymer ?
#
loop_
_entity_poly.entity_id
_entity_poly.type
_entity_poly.pdbx_seq_one_letter_code
_entity_poly.pdbx_strand_id
1 'polypeptide(L)'
;NPVPGRTATELAHDAGGLLPGFAGDFARAATTFNDVTYGERPGTEPGYRMIADLDERLRSHASAGAGAVRAAEPADIWTPIR
;
A
#
# COMPACT_ATOMS: atom_id res chain seq x y z
N ASN A 1 9.97 -8.35 0.95
CA ASN A 1 10.39 -9.71 0.58
C ASN A 1 9.29 -10.31 -0.29
N PRO A 2 9.49 -10.48 -1.61
CA PRO A 2 8.48 -11.10 -2.46
C PRO A 2 8.24 -12.55 -2.01
N VAL A 3 6.98 -12.97 -1.93
CA VAL A 3 6.58 -14.32 -1.53
C VAL A 3 5.96 -14.99 -2.76
N PRO A 4 6.70 -15.84 -3.50
CA PRO A 4 6.16 -16.54 -4.66
C PRO A 4 4.90 -17.34 -4.31
N GLY A 5 3.89 -17.28 -5.18
CA GLY A 5 2.61 -17.98 -4.98
C GLY A 5 1.61 -17.28 -4.07
N ARG A 6 1.96 -16.12 -3.49
CA ARG A 6 1.04 -15.36 -2.64
C ARG A 6 -0.15 -14.83 -3.44
N THR A 7 -1.34 -15.02 -2.90
CA THR A 7 -2.59 -14.52 -3.47
C THR A 7 -2.81 -13.04 -3.15
N ALA A 8 -3.66 -12.37 -3.95
CA ALA A 8 -4.07 -10.99 -3.68
C ALA A 8 -4.78 -10.86 -2.32
N THR A 9 -5.56 -11.87 -1.92
CA THR A 9 -6.26 -11.89 -0.63
C THR A 9 -5.29 -11.97 0.55
N GLU A 10 -4.27 -12.81 0.46
CA GLU A 10 -3.22 -12.88 1.49
C GLU A 10 -2.43 -11.58 1.56
N LEU A 11 -2.13 -10.95 0.41
CA LEU A 11 -1.49 -9.63 0.38
C LEU A 11 -2.34 -8.56 1.06
N ALA A 12 -3.63 -8.50 0.74
CA ALA A 12 -4.56 -7.56 1.33
C ALA A 12 -4.71 -7.75 2.85
N HIS A 13 -4.76 -9.00 3.32
CA HIS A 13 -4.85 -9.30 4.74
C HIS A 13 -3.65 -8.76 5.53
N ASP A 14 -2.42 -9.08 5.11
CA ASP A 14 -1.24 -8.62 5.87
C ASP A 14 -1.03 -7.11 5.73
N ALA A 15 -1.29 -6.54 4.55
CA ALA A 15 -1.25 -5.10 4.35
C ALA A 15 -2.27 -4.39 5.25
N GLY A 16 -3.48 -4.94 5.38
CA GLY A 16 -4.50 -4.45 6.31
C GLY A 16 -4.09 -4.57 7.78
N GLY A 17 -3.34 -5.61 8.15
CA GLY A 17 -2.75 -5.75 9.48
C GLY A 17 -1.72 -4.66 9.80
N LEU A 18 -0.94 -4.24 8.80
CA LEU A 18 0.06 -3.17 8.94
C LEU A 18 -0.57 -1.76 8.86
N LEU A 19 -1.65 -1.61 8.10
CA LEU A 19 -2.33 -0.34 7.85
C LEU A 19 -3.85 -0.49 8.09
N PRO A 20 -4.31 -0.55 9.34
CA PRO A 20 -5.71 -0.85 9.67
C PRO A 20 -6.73 0.10 9.06
N GLY A 21 -6.36 1.38 8.90
CA GLY A 21 -7.21 2.39 8.25
C GLY A 21 -7.50 2.13 6.75
N PHE A 22 -6.73 1.25 6.12
CA PHE A 22 -6.87 0.85 4.71
C PHE A 22 -7.35 -0.59 4.54
N ALA A 23 -7.57 -1.35 5.62
CA ALA A 23 -7.87 -2.78 5.55
C ALA A 23 -9.09 -3.11 4.66
N GLY A 24 -10.17 -2.32 4.78
CA GLY A 24 -11.36 -2.49 3.94
C GLY A 24 -11.13 -2.13 2.46
N ASP A 25 -10.21 -1.21 2.18
CA ASP A 25 -9.84 -0.86 0.80
C ASP A 25 -8.95 -1.94 0.18
N PHE A 26 -7.99 -2.50 0.93
CA PHE A 26 -7.20 -3.64 0.49
C PHE A 26 -8.06 -4.88 0.20
N ALA A 27 -8.99 -5.21 1.08
CA ALA A 27 -9.91 -6.33 0.88
C ALA A 27 -10.73 -6.15 -0.40
N ARG A 28 -11.24 -4.94 -0.64
CA ARG A 28 -12.01 -4.63 -1.85
C ARG A 28 -11.16 -4.69 -3.12
N ALA A 29 -9.93 -4.18 -3.07
CA ALA A 29 -8.99 -4.25 -4.19
C ALA A 29 -8.64 -5.70 -4.55
N ALA A 30 -8.40 -6.56 -3.56
CA ALA A 30 -8.16 -7.98 -3.78
C ALA A 30 -9.39 -8.68 -4.40
N THR A 31 -10.60 -8.39 -3.92
CA THR A 31 -11.84 -8.92 -4.52
C THR A 31 -11.99 -8.47 -5.97
N THR A 32 -11.83 -7.17 -6.28
CA THR A 32 -11.92 -6.66 -7.65
C THR A 32 -10.87 -7.29 -8.58
N PHE A 33 -9.65 -7.46 -8.10
CA PHE A 33 -8.61 -8.16 -8.85
C PHE A 33 -8.96 -9.62 -9.12
N ASN A 34 -9.41 -10.35 -8.09
CA ASN A 34 -9.76 -11.77 -8.20
C ASN A 34 -10.95 -11.98 -9.13
N ASP A 35 -11.97 -11.13 -9.04
CA ASP A 35 -13.15 -11.14 -9.89
C ASP A 35 -12.78 -11.07 -11.38
N VAL A 36 -11.82 -10.22 -11.74
CA VAL A 36 -11.37 -10.06 -13.13
C VAL A 36 -10.41 -11.18 -13.55
N THR A 37 -9.42 -11.49 -12.71
CA THR A 37 -8.32 -12.40 -13.06
C THR A 37 -8.72 -13.87 -13.01
N TYR A 38 -9.57 -14.22 -12.05
CA TYR A 38 -9.96 -15.61 -11.77
C TYR A 38 -11.48 -15.84 -11.90
N GLY A 39 -12.29 -14.81 -11.68
CA GLY A 39 -13.75 -14.89 -11.80
C GLY A 39 -14.29 -14.66 -13.21
N GLU A 40 -13.42 -14.44 -14.19
CA GLU A 40 -13.76 -14.15 -15.60
C GLU A 40 -14.76 -13.00 -15.78
N ARG A 41 -14.81 -12.08 -14.80
CA ARG A 41 -15.66 -10.89 -14.88
C ARG A 41 -14.96 -9.81 -15.72
N PRO A 42 -15.69 -9.04 -16.52
CA PRO A 42 -15.07 -7.94 -17.26
C PRO A 42 -14.52 -6.89 -16.28
N GLY A 43 -13.32 -6.38 -16.59
CA GLY A 43 -12.79 -5.20 -15.93
C GLY A 43 -13.71 -3.99 -16.17
N THR A 44 -13.89 -3.17 -15.14
CA THR A 44 -14.73 -1.98 -15.23
C THR A 44 -13.91 -0.74 -14.87
N GLU A 45 -14.23 0.40 -15.50
CA GLU A 45 -13.59 1.67 -15.18
C GLU A 45 -13.76 2.05 -13.69
N PRO A 46 -14.96 1.92 -13.07
CA PRO A 46 -15.09 2.18 -11.63
C PRO A 46 -14.19 1.30 -10.76
N GLY A 47 -14.05 0.01 -11.09
CA GLY A 47 -13.17 -0.90 -10.36
C GLY A 47 -11.70 -0.51 -10.50
N TYR A 48 -11.28 -0.12 -11.71
CA TYR A 48 -9.93 0.40 -11.95
C TYR A 48 -9.67 1.67 -11.13
N ARG A 49 -10.57 2.66 -11.21
CA ARG A 49 -10.40 3.94 -10.47
C ARG A 49 -10.32 3.71 -8.97
N MET A 50 -11.14 2.81 -8.42
CA MET A 50 -11.09 2.47 -6.99
C MET A 50 -9.71 1.94 -6.55
N ILE A 51 -9.05 1.11 -7.36
CA ILE A 51 -7.71 0.59 -7.06
C ILE A 51 -6.65 1.69 -7.25
N ALA A 52 -6.76 2.52 -8.30
CA ALA A 52 -5.85 3.63 -8.54
C ALA A 52 -5.91 4.70 -7.43
N ASP A 53 -7.10 5.03 -6.96
CA ASP A 53 -7.30 5.97 -5.85
C ASP A 53 -6.72 5.42 -4.54
N LEU A 54 -6.80 4.10 -4.31
CA LEU A 54 -6.13 3.45 -3.18
C LEU A 54 -4.61 3.60 -3.28
N ASP A 55 -4.00 3.35 -4.44
CA ASP A 55 -2.55 3.53 -4.65
C ASP A 55 -2.11 4.96 -4.33
N GLU A 56 -2.85 5.96 -4.82
CA GLU A 56 -2.51 7.37 -4.58
C GLU A 56 -2.63 7.74 -3.10
N ARG A 57 -3.67 7.27 -2.41
CA ARG A 57 -3.82 7.48 -0.97
C ARG A 57 -2.68 6.85 -0.16
N LEU A 58 -2.21 5.66 -0.55
CA LEU A 58 -1.08 4.99 0.09
C LEU A 58 0.23 5.75 -0.13
N ARG A 59 0.47 6.26 -1.35
CA ARG A 59 1.63 7.10 -1.68
C ARG A 59 1.65 8.39 -0.86
N SER A 60 0.50 9.05 -0.77
CA SER A 60 0.32 10.25 0.05
C SER A 60 0.57 9.96 1.54
N HIS A 61 0.04 8.86 2.06
CA HIS A 61 0.26 8.43 3.45
C HIS A 61 1.74 8.15 3.75
N ALA A 62 2.42 7.41 2.87
CA ALA A 62 3.85 7.12 3.02
C ALA A 62 4.70 8.40 3.01
N SER A 63 4.36 9.37 2.16
CA SER A 63 5.06 10.65 2.07
C SER A 63 4.88 11.50 3.33
N ALA A 64 3.68 11.52 3.91
CA ALA A 64 3.41 12.19 5.19
C ALA A 64 4.25 11.56 6.32
N GLY A 65 4.34 10.22 6.36
CA GLY A 65 5.18 9.49 7.30
C GLY A 65 6.67 9.82 7.12
N ALA A 66 7.18 9.83 5.90
CA ALA A 66 8.58 10.16 5.61
C ALA A 66 8.93 11.61 5.98
N GLY A 67 8.03 12.56 5.75
CA GLY A 67 8.19 13.95 6.18
C GLY A 67 8.30 14.08 7.70
N ALA A 68 7.50 13.31 8.45
CA ALA A 68 7.57 13.28 9.91
C ALA A 68 8.87 12.66 10.43
N VAL A 69 9.38 11.59 9.80
CA VAL A 69 10.67 10.97 10.17
C VAL A 69 11.83 11.95 9.90
N ARG A 70 11.83 12.65 8.77
CA ARG A 70 12.88 13.62 8.42
C ARG A 70 12.87 14.89 9.27
N ALA A 71 11.70 15.34 9.75
CA ALA A 71 11.61 16.40 10.74
C ALA A 71 12.17 15.97 12.12
N ALA A 72 12.22 14.67 12.38
CA ALA A 72 12.73 14.10 13.62
C ALA A 72 14.22 13.67 13.54
N GLU A 73 14.91 13.85 12.41
CA GLU A 73 16.35 13.61 12.34
C GLU A 73 17.11 14.71 13.10
N PRO A 74 17.87 14.38 14.17
CA PRO A 74 18.73 15.35 14.84
C PRO A 74 19.80 15.81 13.86
N ALA A 75 20.06 17.12 13.85
CA ALA A 75 21.12 17.73 13.06
C ALA A 75 22.44 16.98 13.26
N ASP A 76 23.01 16.53 12.15
CA ASP A 76 24.23 15.75 12.04
C ASP A 76 25.37 16.34 12.90
N ILE A 77 25.69 15.66 14.00
CA ILE A 77 26.82 15.98 14.88
C ILE A 77 28.07 15.37 14.25
N TRP A 78 28.57 16.00 13.19
CA TRP A 78 29.84 15.59 12.57
C TRP A 78 31.02 16.07 13.42
N THR A 79 31.82 15.14 13.96
CA THR A 79 33.09 15.45 14.63
C THR A 79 34.24 15.18 13.66
N PRO A 80 34.96 16.20 13.17
CA PRO A 80 36.12 15.98 12.32
C PRO A 80 37.29 15.48 13.16
N ILE A 81 37.92 14.39 12.72
CA ILE A 81 39.13 13.84 13.35
C ILE A 81 40.34 14.57 12.77
N ARG A 82 41.19 15.13 13.64
CA ARG A 82 42.44 15.82 13.29
C ARG A 82 43.61 14.85 13.23
#